data_AF-A0A3M6Z635-F1
#
_entry.id   AF-A0A3M6Z635-F1
#
_cell.length_a   1.000
_cell.length_b   1.000
_cell.length_c   1.000
_cell.angle_alpha   90.00
_cell.angle_beta   90.00
_cell.angle_gamma   90.00
#
_symmetry.space_group_name_H-M   'P 1'
#
loop_
_entity.id
_entity.type
_entity.pdbx_description
1 polymer ?
#
loop_
_entity_poly.entity_id
_entity_poly.type
_entity_poly.pdbx_seq_one_letter_code
_entity_poly.pdbx_strand_id
1 'polypeptide(L)'
;MSGDSEEKAMTAVSVISMLQRQLQEEASSGWQLKCIPQVYVPKEAPTADGDAEETNGDASKEFAKHSFPVINVPSTVIEGPRKPFPEIFFSLYADQEIESVPPTSNIASSLLRDAVVDTVNILDFNRIVVAKLLSEIDCFWAPGTFVKRSTAFDKLRSLQAEAKPTWKPEDVVIDSVFSQLFQLPAPEHRLVYYHSLITESCKIAPGAIAPSLGRAIRFLFRNVDSMDMELGYRFMEWFAHHLSNFEFRWKWAEWIPDLDLSDLHPKKAFIIGVLDKEIQLSFAKRVRDTLPQDYHPLIPASKEIESPPFKYAEDSMPFAKEGREVLGLLKKKAPESEIQPVLDVVHSEAVNHGVEPLIATTDVYMTAICSIGSKSLSHALSTIDRCKERLLALGPQSEAARRQIISSVFEFWSEHPGTAVNIVDKLLNYTIVTPMSVILWALQDHMDRGRALAKSETYELISITMNKVTTRVRQVLRERDNFALDFSQRQAIDEALPRERQGMRDLFAAVEDGVAGVAEGAQDEMIERFDGEELEQTMIQGWGQRWAKVWRRKAIVEEGVVGEAAIGPLKEAPAPPEAVAEPVVAPADDDMDRVE
;
A
#
# COMPACT_ATOMS: atom_id res chain seq x y z
N MET A 1 -27.37 16.13 -17.63
CA MET A 1 -27.79 16.92 -16.45
C MET A 1 -28.77 16.09 -15.65
N SER A 2 -28.24 15.27 -14.74
CA SER A 2 -28.94 14.66 -13.62
C SER A 2 -28.17 15.16 -12.40
N GLY A 3 -28.88 15.75 -11.44
CA GLY A 3 -28.26 16.41 -10.29
C GLY A 3 -27.46 15.40 -9.47
N ASP A 4 -26.13 15.50 -9.56
CA ASP A 4 -25.26 15.04 -8.50
C ASP A 4 -25.48 16.00 -7.33
N SER A 5 -26.35 15.62 -6.39
CA SER A 5 -26.17 16.03 -5.01
C SER A 5 -24.72 15.69 -4.67
N GLU A 6 -23.90 16.69 -4.34
CA GLU A 6 -22.50 16.48 -3.97
C GLU A 6 -22.44 15.52 -2.78
N GLU A 7 -22.27 14.23 -3.05
CA GLU A 7 -22.01 13.19 -2.07
C GLU A 7 -20.69 13.56 -1.36
N LYS A 8 -20.84 14.25 -0.24
CA LYS A 8 -19.75 14.77 0.57
C LYS A 8 -19.02 13.61 1.23
N ALA A 9 -17.68 13.65 1.25
CA ALA A 9 -16.91 12.70 2.02
C ALA A 9 -17.28 12.78 3.51
N MET A 10 -17.50 11.62 4.14
CA MET A 10 -17.76 11.52 5.57
C MET A 10 -16.62 12.16 6.36
N THR A 11 -16.95 12.83 7.47
CA THR A 11 -15.93 13.29 8.41
C THR A 11 -15.38 12.08 9.15
N ALA A 12 -14.09 11.77 8.94
CA ALA A 12 -13.37 10.73 9.65
C ALA A 12 -13.52 10.89 11.18
N VAL A 13 -14.09 9.88 11.85
CA VAL A 13 -14.27 9.84 13.31
C VAL A 13 -13.45 8.73 13.94
N SER A 14 -13.00 8.94 15.17
CA SER A 14 -12.39 7.87 15.96
C SER A 14 -13.40 6.74 16.17
N VAL A 15 -12.98 5.50 15.92
CA VAL A 15 -13.82 4.30 16.12
C VAL A 15 -14.31 4.22 17.56
N ILE A 16 -13.48 4.55 18.56
CA ILE A 16 -13.86 4.53 19.98
C ILE A 16 -14.97 5.54 20.27
N SER A 17 -14.81 6.78 19.78
CA SER A 17 -15.82 7.83 19.99
C SER A 17 -17.14 7.49 19.29
N MET A 18 -17.06 6.93 18.08
CA MET A 18 -18.22 6.45 17.33
C MET A 18 -18.93 5.32 18.08
N LEU A 19 -18.20 4.30 18.51
CA LEU A 19 -18.73 3.15 19.24
C LEU A 19 -19.38 3.58 20.57
N GLN A 20 -18.76 4.50 21.30
CA GLN A 20 -19.34 5.05 22.53
C GLN A 20 -20.73 5.65 22.28
N ARG A 21 -20.88 6.46 21.23
CA ARG A 21 -22.17 7.05 20.84
C ARG A 21 -23.19 5.96 20.46
N GLN A 22 -22.79 5.00 19.63
CA GLN A 22 -23.66 3.89 19.23
C GLN A 22 -24.17 3.08 20.43
N LEU A 23 -23.30 2.77 21.39
CA LEU A 23 -23.67 2.05 22.61
C LEU A 23 -24.62 2.86 23.52
N GLN A 24 -24.44 4.18 23.58
CA GLN A 24 -25.37 5.07 24.30
C GLN A 24 -26.76 5.09 23.64
N GLU A 25 -26.80 5.15 22.30
CA GLU A 25 -28.05 5.09 21.54
C GLU A 25 -28.78 3.75 21.72
N GLU A 26 -28.06 2.62 21.67
CA GLU A 26 -28.63 1.30 21.94
C GLU A 26 -29.12 1.17 23.39
N ALA A 27 -28.36 1.67 24.37
CA ALA A 27 -28.77 1.69 25.76
C ALA A 27 -30.07 2.49 25.96
N SER A 28 -30.21 3.64 25.28
CA SER A 28 -31.42 4.46 25.33
C SER A 28 -32.63 3.79 24.64
N SER A 29 -32.36 2.93 23.65
CA SER A 29 -33.38 2.20 22.87
C SER A 29 -33.74 0.83 23.47
N GLY A 30 -33.11 0.45 24.59
CA GLY A 30 -33.37 -0.81 25.30
C GLY A 30 -32.65 -2.03 24.71
N TRP A 31 -31.50 -1.85 24.05
CA TRP A 31 -30.67 -2.93 23.48
C TRP A 31 -31.43 -3.84 22.51
N GLN A 32 -32.17 -3.26 21.56
CA GLN A 32 -32.98 -4.03 20.61
C GLN A 32 -32.12 -4.88 19.66
N LEU A 33 -30.95 -4.37 19.25
CA LEU A 33 -29.96 -5.08 18.43
C LEU A 33 -30.58 -5.83 17.23
N LYS A 34 -31.47 -5.15 16.48
CA LYS A 34 -32.38 -5.76 15.49
C LYS A 34 -31.70 -6.57 14.39
N CYS A 35 -30.44 -6.28 14.09
CA CYS A 35 -29.69 -6.98 13.05
C CYS A 35 -29.16 -8.35 13.53
N ILE A 36 -28.99 -8.57 14.84
CA ILE A 36 -28.42 -9.81 15.38
C ILE A 36 -29.47 -10.94 15.34
N PRO A 37 -29.15 -12.10 14.75
CA PRO A 37 -30.10 -13.21 14.70
C PRO A 37 -30.30 -13.85 16.09
N GLN A 38 -31.56 -14.02 16.49
CA GLN A 38 -31.93 -14.66 17.77
C GLN A 38 -32.00 -16.19 17.63
N VAL A 39 -30.87 -16.83 17.31
CA VAL A 39 -30.81 -18.29 17.04
C VAL A 39 -31.09 -19.15 18.27
N TYR A 40 -30.96 -18.58 19.47
CA TYR A 40 -31.20 -19.22 20.75
C TYR A 40 -32.66 -19.15 21.22
N VAL A 41 -33.50 -18.38 20.52
CA VAL A 41 -34.95 -18.32 20.78
C VAL A 41 -35.59 -19.45 19.96
N PRO A 42 -36.23 -20.45 20.60
CA PRO A 42 -36.91 -21.52 19.89
C PRO A 42 -37.96 -20.91 18.93
N LYS A 43 -37.84 -21.19 17.63
CA LYS A 43 -38.91 -20.84 16.68
C LYS A 43 -40.06 -21.80 16.92
N GLU A 44 -41.26 -21.29 17.20
CA GLU A 44 -42.48 -22.09 17.10
C GLU A 44 -42.54 -22.66 15.68
N ALA A 45 -42.71 -23.99 15.57
CA ALA A 45 -42.81 -24.63 14.26
C ALA A 45 -44.05 -24.10 13.53
N PRO A 46 -43.99 -23.84 12.21
CA PRO A 46 -45.19 -23.54 11.46
C PRO A 46 -46.08 -24.78 11.46
N THR A 47 -47.25 -24.70 12.09
CA THR A 47 -48.29 -25.73 12.02
C THR A 47 -48.75 -25.84 10.56
N ALA A 48 -48.32 -26.91 9.88
CA ALA A 48 -48.93 -27.34 8.64
C ALA A 48 -50.20 -28.12 8.99
N ASP A 49 -51.33 -27.50 8.68
CA ASP A 49 -52.69 -28.04 8.76
C ASP A 49 -53.21 -28.38 10.16
N GLY A 50 -54.46 -27.95 10.39
CA GLY A 50 -55.06 -27.90 11.71
C GLY A 50 -55.36 -29.27 12.29
N ASP A 51 -54.87 -29.48 13.49
CA ASP A 51 -55.68 -29.94 14.61
C ASP A 51 -55.11 -29.32 15.88
N ALA A 52 -56.00 -28.78 16.71
CA ALA A 52 -55.64 -28.21 18.01
C ALA A 52 -55.25 -29.34 18.97
N GLU A 53 -53.99 -29.75 18.93
CA GLU A 53 -53.38 -30.45 20.06
C GLU A 53 -52.67 -29.42 20.94
N GLU A 54 -53.18 -29.29 22.17
CA GLU A 54 -52.53 -28.64 23.30
C GLU A 54 -51.13 -29.22 23.48
N THR A 55 -50.15 -28.58 22.85
CA THR A 55 -48.76 -28.76 23.23
C THR A 55 -48.49 -27.82 24.38
N ASN A 56 -48.39 -28.39 25.58
CA ASN A 56 -47.77 -27.77 26.75
C ASN A 56 -46.34 -27.34 26.36
N GLY A 57 -46.22 -26.17 25.75
CA GLY A 57 -44.97 -25.51 25.47
C GLY A 57 -44.31 -25.18 26.80
N ASP A 58 -43.18 -25.83 27.04
CA ASP A 58 -42.28 -25.66 28.18
C ASP A 58 -41.69 -24.23 28.16
N ALA A 59 -42.54 -23.22 28.40
CA ALA A 59 -42.24 -21.80 28.36
C ALA A 59 -41.41 -21.33 29.58
N SER A 60 -40.90 -22.26 30.39
CA SER A 60 -40.17 -21.98 31.62
C SER A 60 -39.01 -22.95 31.86
N LYS A 61 -38.29 -23.34 30.80
CA LYS A 61 -36.97 -23.96 31.00
C LYS A 61 -35.98 -22.90 31.45
N GLU A 62 -35.90 -22.68 32.76
CA GLU A 62 -34.78 -21.95 33.35
C GLU A 62 -33.49 -22.72 33.09
N PHE A 63 -32.69 -22.25 32.14
CA PHE A 63 -31.37 -22.79 31.90
C PHE A 63 -30.46 -22.53 33.11
N ALA A 64 -29.65 -23.53 33.47
CA ALA A 64 -28.66 -23.39 34.54
C ALA A 64 -27.69 -22.23 34.22
N LYS A 65 -27.69 -21.21 35.06
CA LYS A 65 -26.76 -20.07 34.96
C LYS A 65 -25.48 -20.39 35.72
N HIS A 66 -24.33 -20.04 35.14
CA HIS A 66 -23.03 -20.16 35.79
C HIS A 66 -22.53 -18.77 36.18
N SER A 67 -21.92 -18.68 37.37
CA SER A 67 -21.25 -17.45 37.79
C SER A 67 -19.93 -17.31 37.05
N PHE A 68 -19.65 -16.12 36.51
CA PHE A 68 -18.33 -15.81 35.96
C PHE A 68 -17.28 -15.82 37.10
N PRO A 69 -16.08 -16.40 36.89
CA PRO A 69 -14.99 -16.27 37.84
C PRO A 69 -14.54 -14.81 37.95
N VAL A 70 -13.86 -14.46 39.04
CA VAL A 70 -13.23 -13.14 39.17
C VAL A 70 -12.12 -13.02 38.12
N ILE A 71 -12.29 -12.12 37.17
CA ILE A 71 -11.29 -11.82 36.14
C ILE A 71 -10.46 -10.63 36.62
N ASN A 72 -9.20 -10.87 36.98
CA ASN A 72 -8.25 -9.80 37.32
C ASN A 72 -7.64 -9.25 36.03
N VAL A 73 -8.02 -8.04 35.64
CA VAL A 73 -7.41 -7.34 34.50
C VAL A 73 -6.04 -6.80 34.94
N PRO A 74 -4.93 -7.20 34.30
CA PRO A 74 -3.61 -6.69 34.65
C PRO A 74 -3.52 -5.17 34.49
N SER A 75 -2.85 -4.50 35.42
CA SER A 75 -2.59 -3.04 35.32
C SER A 75 -1.65 -2.67 34.17
N THR A 76 -0.83 -3.63 33.73
CA THR A 76 0.09 -3.48 32.61
C THR A 76 -0.44 -4.28 31.44
N VAL A 77 -0.73 -3.59 30.33
CA VAL A 77 -1.12 -4.24 29.08
C VAL A 77 0.11 -4.99 28.55
N ILE A 78 -0.02 -6.31 28.40
CA ILE A 78 0.99 -7.10 27.70
C ILE A 78 0.81 -6.79 26.21
N GLU A 79 1.77 -6.09 25.61
CA GLU A 79 1.73 -5.78 24.19
C GLU A 79 1.73 -7.08 23.38
N GLY A 80 0.72 -7.24 22.52
CA GLY A 80 0.73 -8.29 21.50
C GLY A 80 1.76 -8.00 20.41
N PRO A 81 1.94 -8.92 19.44
CA PRO A 81 2.87 -8.73 18.32
C PRO A 81 2.53 -7.51 17.44
N ARG A 82 1.34 -6.93 17.59
CA ARG A 82 0.87 -5.72 16.92
C ARG A 82 0.48 -4.69 17.96
N LYS A 83 1.08 -3.51 17.86
CA LYS A 83 0.72 -2.37 18.71
C LYS A 83 -0.64 -1.83 18.24
N PRO A 84 -1.62 -1.64 19.15
CA PRO A 84 -2.88 -1.02 18.79
C PRO A 84 -2.65 0.46 18.47
N PHE A 85 -3.08 0.89 17.29
CA PHE A 85 -3.12 2.30 16.92
C PHE A 85 -4.56 2.80 17.02
N PRO A 86 -4.79 4.09 17.36
CA PRO A 86 -6.12 4.66 17.27
C PRO A 86 -6.67 4.53 15.84
N GLU A 87 -7.83 3.89 15.72
CA GLU A 87 -8.47 3.66 14.43
C GLU A 87 -9.46 4.78 14.09
N ILE A 88 -9.50 5.08 12.80
CA ILE A 88 -10.46 6.01 12.20
C ILE A 88 -11.44 5.18 11.38
N PHE A 89 -12.73 5.42 11.57
CA PHE A 89 -13.76 4.79 10.77
C PHE A 89 -13.74 5.38 9.36
N PHE A 90 -13.50 4.53 8.36
CA PHE A 90 -13.51 4.88 6.94
C PHE A 90 -14.72 4.23 6.27
N SER A 91 -15.43 5.01 5.45
CA SER A 91 -16.51 4.49 4.62
C SER A 91 -16.61 5.22 3.27
N LEU A 92 -16.93 4.45 2.23
CA LEU A 92 -17.24 4.85 0.87
C LEU A 92 -18.70 5.27 0.70
N TYR A 93 -19.59 4.77 1.56
CA TYR A 93 -21.05 4.86 1.37
C TYR A 93 -21.79 5.43 2.58
N ALA A 94 -21.11 5.71 3.69
CA ALA A 94 -21.74 6.30 4.87
C ALA A 94 -22.26 7.72 4.60
N ASP A 95 -23.31 8.07 5.34
CA ASP A 95 -23.90 9.41 5.41
C ASP A 95 -24.31 10.01 4.05
N GLN A 96 -24.66 9.15 3.08
CA GLN A 96 -25.28 9.53 1.81
C GLN A 96 -26.78 9.79 1.98
N GLU A 97 -27.40 10.57 1.08
CA GLU A 97 -28.85 10.83 1.11
C GLU A 97 -29.70 9.54 1.07
N ILE A 98 -29.22 8.55 0.33
CA ILE A 98 -29.81 7.21 0.24
C ILE A 98 -28.88 6.26 0.98
N GLU A 99 -29.33 5.78 2.15
CA GLU A 99 -28.53 4.90 2.99
C GLU A 99 -28.48 3.47 2.42
N SER A 100 -27.39 3.15 1.71
CA SER A 100 -27.13 1.79 1.23
C SER A 100 -26.26 0.95 2.15
N VAL A 101 -25.71 1.57 3.20
CA VAL A 101 -25.05 0.94 4.35
C VAL A 101 -25.65 1.53 5.63
N PRO A 102 -25.51 0.88 6.81
CA PRO A 102 -26.00 1.47 8.04
C PRO A 102 -25.29 2.80 8.35
N PRO A 103 -26.00 3.81 8.86
CA PRO A 103 -25.40 5.09 9.24
C PRO A 103 -24.44 4.90 10.42
N THR A 104 -23.47 5.81 10.55
CA THR A 104 -22.42 5.72 11.61
C THR A 104 -22.95 5.91 13.03
N SER A 105 -24.18 6.39 13.19
CA SER A 105 -24.89 6.42 14.48
C SER A 105 -25.45 5.06 14.87
N ASN A 106 -25.71 4.17 13.91
CA ASN A 106 -26.31 2.87 14.17
C ASN A 106 -25.22 1.82 14.47
N ILE A 107 -25.38 1.05 15.56
CA ILE A 107 -24.45 -0.01 15.98
C ILE A 107 -24.23 -1.09 14.90
N ALA A 108 -25.22 -1.29 14.01
CA ALA A 108 -25.11 -2.23 12.90
C ALA A 108 -23.93 -1.87 11.96
N SER A 109 -23.56 -0.60 11.85
CA SER A 109 -22.39 -0.20 11.05
C SER A 109 -21.09 -0.82 11.57
N SER A 110 -20.92 -0.90 12.89
CA SER A 110 -19.78 -1.53 13.54
C SER A 110 -19.87 -3.06 13.51
N LEU A 111 -21.02 -3.61 13.88
CA LEU A 111 -21.21 -5.07 13.93
C LEU A 111 -21.05 -5.74 12.56
N LEU A 112 -21.61 -5.14 11.51
CA LEU A 112 -21.46 -5.65 10.15
C LEU A 112 -20.02 -5.53 9.65
N ARG A 113 -19.36 -4.41 9.94
CA ARG A 113 -17.96 -4.18 9.56
C ARG A 113 -17.04 -5.18 10.23
N ASP A 114 -17.17 -5.37 11.54
CA ASP A 114 -16.36 -6.31 12.31
C ASP A 114 -16.52 -7.73 11.77
N ALA A 115 -17.76 -8.18 11.51
CA ALA A 115 -17.97 -9.51 10.95
C ALA A 115 -17.34 -9.71 9.56
N VAL A 116 -17.36 -8.69 8.70
CA VAL A 116 -16.67 -8.75 7.41
C VAL A 116 -15.15 -8.78 7.61
N VAL A 117 -14.63 -7.86 8.42
CA VAL A 117 -13.19 -7.72 8.68
C VAL A 117 -12.63 -9.00 9.30
N ASP A 118 -13.30 -9.59 10.29
CA ASP A 118 -12.93 -10.87 10.89
C ASP A 118 -12.94 -11.99 9.85
N THR A 119 -13.97 -12.07 9.01
CA THR A 119 -14.02 -13.08 7.94
C THR A 119 -12.84 -12.93 6.98
N VAL A 120 -12.51 -11.70 6.59
CA VAL A 120 -11.40 -11.37 5.69
C VAL A 120 -10.05 -11.73 6.32
N ASN A 121 -9.87 -11.48 7.61
CA ASN A 121 -8.59 -11.63 8.28
C ASN A 121 -8.35 -13.05 8.81
N ILE A 122 -9.39 -13.75 9.27
CA ILE A 122 -9.29 -15.14 9.78
C ILE A 122 -9.06 -16.14 8.64
N LEU A 123 -9.63 -15.87 7.46
CA LEU A 123 -9.63 -16.79 6.32
C LEU A 123 -8.77 -16.27 5.15
N ASP A 124 -7.78 -15.41 5.44
CA ASP A 124 -6.94 -14.74 4.43
C ASP A 124 -6.17 -15.72 3.52
N PHE A 125 -5.88 -16.92 4.03
CA PHE A 125 -5.27 -18.01 3.29
C PHE A 125 -6.14 -18.54 2.13
N ASN A 126 -7.46 -18.27 2.09
CA ASN A 126 -8.35 -18.76 1.04
C ASN A 126 -9.38 -17.71 0.57
N ARG A 127 -8.92 -16.82 -0.32
CA ARG A 127 -9.74 -15.76 -0.91
C ARG A 127 -11.04 -16.22 -1.60
N ILE A 128 -11.10 -17.45 -2.13
CA ILE A 128 -12.29 -17.96 -2.82
C ILE A 128 -13.39 -18.25 -1.81
N VAL A 129 -13.04 -18.88 -0.68
CA VAL A 129 -13.98 -19.13 0.42
C VAL A 129 -14.43 -17.82 1.04
N VAL A 130 -13.51 -16.89 1.28
CA VAL A 130 -13.85 -15.54 1.78
C VAL A 130 -14.84 -14.85 0.84
N ALA A 131 -14.54 -14.76 -0.46
CA ALA A 131 -15.42 -14.12 -1.43
C ALA A 131 -16.82 -14.76 -1.47
N LYS A 132 -16.91 -16.09 -1.36
CA LYS A 132 -18.19 -16.80 -1.28
C LYS A 132 -18.97 -16.42 -0.01
N LEU A 133 -18.33 -16.47 1.16
CA LEU A 133 -18.96 -16.12 2.44
C LEU A 133 -19.46 -14.67 2.44
N LEU A 134 -18.64 -13.74 1.94
CA LEU A 134 -19.03 -12.34 1.81
C LEU A 134 -20.20 -12.14 0.83
N SER A 135 -20.25 -12.91 -0.27
CA SER A 135 -21.39 -12.86 -1.21
C SER A 135 -22.70 -13.37 -0.61
N GLU A 136 -22.62 -14.11 0.50
CA GLU A 136 -23.75 -14.67 1.24
C GLU A 136 -23.97 -14.02 2.61
N ILE A 137 -23.36 -12.85 2.85
CA ILE A 137 -23.33 -12.25 4.19
C ILE A 137 -24.74 -12.01 4.78
N ASP A 138 -25.70 -11.64 3.94
CA ASP A 138 -27.10 -11.42 4.33
C ASP A 138 -27.76 -12.66 4.95
N CYS A 139 -27.27 -13.88 4.66
CA CYS A 139 -27.78 -15.11 5.27
C CYS A 139 -27.42 -15.26 6.76
N PHE A 140 -26.43 -14.52 7.25
CA PHE A 140 -25.94 -14.63 8.64
C PHE A 140 -26.51 -13.56 9.58
N TRP A 141 -27.41 -12.69 9.08
CA TRP A 141 -28.02 -11.61 9.86
C TRP A 141 -29.55 -11.77 9.92
N ALA A 142 -30.18 -11.06 10.86
CA ALA A 142 -31.62 -11.14 11.07
C ALA A 142 -32.41 -10.77 9.79
N PRO A 143 -33.55 -11.44 9.50
CA PRO A 143 -34.41 -11.09 8.38
C PRO A 143 -34.82 -9.62 8.44
N GLY A 144 -34.77 -8.93 7.29
CA GLY A 144 -35.05 -7.49 7.22
C GLY A 144 -33.85 -6.60 7.54
N THR A 145 -32.66 -7.14 7.78
CA THR A 145 -31.43 -6.32 7.86
C THR A 145 -31.05 -5.75 6.49
N PHE A 146 -31.19 -6.54 5.43
CA PHE A 146 -30.74 -6.21 4.08
C PHE A 146 -31.88 -6.20 3.06
N VAL A 147 -31.70 -5.43 1.98
CA VAL A 147 -32.45 -5.63 0.75
C VAL A 147 -32.00 -6.91 0.05
N LYS A 148 -32.82 -7.38 -0.90
CA LYS A 148 -32.42 -8.47 -1.80
C LYS A 148 -31.13 -8.09 -2.54
N ARG A 149 -30.19 -9.02 -2.64
CA ARG A 149 -28.95 -8.88 -3.43
C ARG A 149 -29.23 -8.38 -4.85
N SER A 150 -28.32 -7.57 -5.40
CA SER A 150 -28.44 -6.98 -6.74
C SER A 150 -29.66 -6.05 -6.93
N THR A 151 -30.29 -5.59 -5.85
CA THR A 151 -31.30 -4.53 -5.96
C THR A 151 -30.63 -3.27 -6.52
N ALA A 152 -31.14 -2.74 -7.64
CA ALA A 152 -30.62 -1.52 -8.25
C ALA A 152 -30.66 -0.34 -7.27
N PHE A 153 -29.60 0.48 -7.23
CA PHE A 153 -29.45 1.58 -6.28
C PHE A 153 -30.63 2.57 -6.33
N ASP A 154 -31.13 2.89 -7.53
CA ASP A 154 -32.26 3.82 -7.72
C ASP A 154 -33.56 3.36 -7.05
N LYS A 155 -33.71 2.05 -6.81
CA LYS A 155 -34.89 1.51 -6.11
C LYS A 155 -34.85 1.77 -4.61
N LEU A 156 -33.68 2.02 -4.02
CA LEU A 156 -33.55 2.22 -2.58
C LEU A 156 -34.36 3.42 -2.07
N ARG A 157 -34.47 4.49 -2.88
CA ARG A 157 -35.27 5.67 -2.52
C ARG A 157 -36.74 5.33 -2.27
N SER A 158 -37.31 4.45 -3.09
CA SER A 158 -38.69 3.98 -2.90
C SER A 158 -38.84 3.11 -1.65
N LEU A 159 -37.85 2.25 -1.37
CA LEU A 159 -37.85 1.40 -0.19
C LEU A 159 -37.71 2.22 1.10
N GLN A 160 -36.87 3.25 1.09
CA GLN A 160 -36.70 4.19 2.20
C GLN A 160 -38.01 4.92 2.53
N ALA A 161 -38.73 5.37 1.50
CA ALA A 161 -40.05 6.02 1.67
C ALA A 161 -41.11 5.06 2.24
N GLU A 162 -40.98 3.76 1.98
CA GLU A 162 -41.85 2.70 2.52
C GLU A 162 -41.36 2.16 3.88
N ALA A 163 -40.33 2.76 4.49
CA ALA A 163 -39.69 2.28 5.72
C ALA A 163 -39.24 0.81 5.65
N LYS A 164 -38.89 0.34 4.45
CA LYS A 164 -38.32 -0.98 4.19
C LYS A 164 -36.79 -0.93 4.33
N PRO A 165 -36.12 -2.08 4.50
CA PRO A 165 -34.67 -2.14 4.52
C PRO A 165 -34.10 -1.52 3.24
N THR A 166 -33.00 -0.81 3.35
CA THR A 166 -32.29 -0.18 2.21
C THR A 166 -30.84 -0.64 2.09
N TRP A 167 -30.30 -1.26 3.15
CA TRP A 167 -28.90 -1.65 3.20
C TRP A 167 -28.61 -2.79 2.24
N LYS A 168 -27.60 -2.60 1.41
CA LYS A 168 -27.16 -3.55 0.39
C LYS A 168 -26.01 -4.39 0.95
N PRO A 169 -26.11 -5.72 0.95
CA PRO A 169 -25.04 -6.57 1.49
C PRO A 169 -23.74 -6.40 0.69
N GLU A 170 -23.84 -6.23 -0.64
CA GLU A 170 -22.67 -5.94 -1.48
C GLU A 170 -21.98 -4.62 -1.13
N ASP A 171 -22.72 -3.58 -0.74
CA ASP A 171 -22.12 -2.30 -0.39
C ASP A 171 -21.38 -2.40 0.94
N VAL A 172 -21.97 -3.06 1.96
CA VAL A 172 -21.33 -3.31 3.25
C VAL A 172 -20.03 -4.11 3.09
N VAL A 173 -20.03 -5.12 2.23
CA VAL A 173 -18.83 -5.92 1.92
C VAL A 173 -17.74 -5.05 1.29
N ILE A 174 -18.06 -4.31 0.23
CA ILE A 174 -17.08 -3.47 -0.46
C ILE A 174 -16.55 -2.38 0.48
N ASP A 175 -17.42 -1.73 1.24
CA ASP A 175 -17.06 -0.71 2.23
C ASP A 175 -16.11 -1.23 3.31
N SER A 176 -16.34 -2.47 3.75
CA SER A 176 -15.51 -3.15 4.75
C SER A 176 -14.14 -3.51 4.20
N VAL A 177 -14.08 -4.13 3.02
CA VAL A 177 -12.81 -4.51 2.38
C VAL A 177 -11.96 -3.27 2.06
N PHE A 178 -12.57 -2.18 1.58
CA PHE A 178 -11.83 -0.95 1.30
C PHE A 178 -11.29 -0.26 2.55
N SER A 179 -11.96 -0.38 3.71
CA SER A 179 -11.37 0.13 4.95
C SER A 179 -10.09 -0.59 5.36
N GLN A 180 -9.98 -1.89 5.08
CA GLN A 180 -8.78 -2.65 5.35
C GLN A 180 -7.69 -2.29 4.34
N LEU A 181 -8.05 -2.16 3.04
CA LEU A 181 -7.14 -1.71 1.99
C LEU A 181 -6.54 -0.32 2.30
N PHE A 182 -7.36 0.60 2.83
CA PHE A 182 -6.98 1.98 3.16
C PHE A 182 -6.64 2.20 4.63
N GLN A 183 -6.41 1.13 5.39
CA GLN A 183 -6.00 1.26 6.78
C GLN A 183 -4.60 1.90 6.88
N LEU A 184 -4.51 2.93 7.73
CA LEU A 184 -3.26 3.56 8.13
C LEU A 184 -2.93 3.15 9.58
N PRO A 185 -1.65 2.97 9.93
CA PRO A 185 -0.47 3.22 9.10
C PRO A 185 -0.15 2.13 8.08
N ALA A 186 -0.67 0.92 8.26
CA ALA A 186 -0.50 -0.18 7.33
C ALA A 186 -1.75 -1.09 7.36
N PRO A 187 -2.08 -1.76 6.25
CA PRO A 187 -3.11 -2.77 6.23
C PRO A 187 -2.68 -4.02 7.02
N GLU A 188 -3.66 -4.77 7.49
CA GLU A 188 -3.49 -6.04 8.22
C GLU A 188 -2.75 -7.07 7.33
N HIS A 189 -3.23 -7.29 6.11
CA HIS A 189 -2.62 -8.18 5.13
C HIS A 189 -1.92 -7.41 3.98
N ARG A 190 -1.18 -8.13 3.13
CA ARG A 190 -0.56 -7.54 1.92
C ARG A 190 -1.63 -7.01 0.98
N LEU A 191 -1.40 -5.84 0.38
CA LEU A 191 -2.35 -5.17 -0.53
C LEU A 191 -2.92 -6.11 -1.61
N VAL A 192 -2.06 -6.94 -2.23
CA VAL A 192 -2.45 -7.90 -3.28
C VAL A 192 -3.56 -8.88 -2.84
N TYR A 193 -3.65 -9.22 -1.56
CA TYR A 193 -4.72 -10.06 -1.04
C TYR A 193 -6.08 -9.38 -1.25
N TYR A 194 -6.24 -8.13 -0.81
CA TYR A 194 -7.48 -7.37 -1.00
C TYR A 194 -7.80 -7.14 -2.49
N HIS A 195 -6.79 -6.88 -3.33
CA HIS A 195 -7.00 -6.77 -4.79
C HIS A 195 -7.60 -8.07 -5.33
N SER A 196 -7.02 -9.21 -4.96
CA SER A 196 -7.48 -10.51 -5.40
C SER A 196 -8.86 -10.87 -4.85
N LEU A 197 -9.15 -10.52 -3.60
CA LEU A 197 -10.45 -10.76 -2.96
C LEU A 197 -11.58 -9.99 -3.66
N ILE A 198 -11.35 -8.70 -3.98
CA ILE A 198 -12.33 -7.89 -4.72
C ILE A 198 -12.56 -8.48 -6.11
N THR A 199 -11.49 -8.92 -6.78
CA THR A 199 -11.58 -9.57 -8.10
C THR A 199 -12.38 -10.89 -8.03
N GLU A 200 -12.11 -11.76 -7.06
CA GLU A 200 -12.90 -13.00 -6.89
C GLU A 200 -14.37 -12.70 -6.55
N SER A 201 -14.63 -11.72 -5.68
CA SER A 201 -16.00 -11.29 -5.33
C SER A 201 -16.77 -10.82 -6.57
N CYS A 202 -16.12 -10.07 -7.46
CA CYS A 202 -16.71 -9.62 -8.72
C CYS A 202 -16.98 -10.77 -9.70
N LYS A 203 -16.17 -11.83 -9.70
CA LYS A 203 -16.42 -13.04 -10.52
C LYS A 203 -17.59 -13.86 -9.99
N ILE A 204 -17.74 -13.97 -8.67
CA ILE A 204 -18.81 -14.73 -8.02
C ILE A 204 -20.17 -14.05 -8.20
N ALA A 205 -20.24 -12.73 -7.97
CA ALA A 205 -21.50 -11.99 -7.97
C ALA A 205 -21.41 -10.70 -8.82
N PRO A 206 -21.16 -10.79 -10.14
CA PRO A 206 -20.91 -9.62 -10.99
C PRO A 206 -22.08 -8.62 -10.99
N GLY A 207 -23.33 -9.12 -10.98
CA GLY A 207 -24.53 -8.27 -10.99
C GLY A 207 -24.76 -7.46 -9.70
N ALA A 208 -24.15 -7.86 -8.58
CA ALA A 208 -24.21 -7.13 -7.31
C ALA A 208 -22.95 -6.29 -7.08
N ILE A 209 -21.77 -6.93 -7.19
CA ILE A 209 -20.49 -6.33 -6.83
C ILE A 209 -20.05 -5.26 -7.83
N ALA A 210 -20.17 -5.49 -9.13
CA ALA A 210 -19.64 -4.55 -10.12
C ALA A 210 -20.33 -3.17 -10.09
N PRO A 211 -21.68 -3.07 -9.96
CA PRO A 211 -22.34 -1.78 -9.77
C PRO A 211 -21.93 -1.08 -8.47
N SER A 212 -21.78 -1.81 -7.37
CA SER A 212 -21.29 -1.28 -6.09
C SER A 212 -19.90 -0.68 -6.27
N LEU A 213 -18.96 -1.47 -6.81
CA LEU A 213 -17.59 -1.06 -7.04
C LEU A 213 -17.48 0.15 -7.98
N GLY A 214 -18.31 0.21 -9.03
CA GLY A 214 -18.38 1.38 -9.90
C GLY A 214 -18.76 2.66 -9.15
N ARG A 215 -19.64 2.61 -8.15
CA ARG A 215 -19.94 3.76 -7.29
C ARG A 215 -18.74 4.11 -6.38
N ALA A 216 -18.11 3.11 -5.77
CA ALA A 216 -16.90 3.30 -4.96
C ALA A 216 -15.77 4.00 -5.75
N ILE A 217 -15.46 3.51 -6.95
CA ILE A 217 -14.40 4.09 -7.82
C ILE A 217 -14.70 5.56 -8.13
N ARG A 218 -15.95 5.89 -8.49
CA ARG A 218 -16.36 7.27 -8.76
C ARG A 218 -16.23 8.16 -7.52
N PHE A 219 -16.66 7.66 -6.36
CA PHE A 219 -16.50 8.37 -5.09
C PHE A 219 -15.03 8.63 -4.77
N LEU A 220 -14.16 7.62 -4.91
CA LEU A 220 -12.73 7.75 -4.64
C LEU A 220 -12.03 8.72 -5.60
N PHE A 221 -12.30 8.61 -6.90
CA PHE A 221 -11.72 9.50 -7.90
C PHE A 221 -12.17 10.96 -7.72
N ARG A 222 -13.45 11.19 -7.42
CA ARG A 222 -13.97 12.54 -7.16
C ARG A 222 -13.26 13.21 -5.99
N ASN A 223 -12.83 12.44 -4.98
CA ASN A 223 -12.20 12.93 -3.76
C ASN A 223 -10.67 12.72 -3.71
N VAL A 224 -10.02 12.31 -4.80
CA VAL A 224 -8.57 11.99 -4.81
C VAL A 224 -7.71 13.20 -4.42
N ASP A 225 -8.20 14.41 -4.67
CA ASP A 225 -7.60 15.68 -4.29
C ASP A 225 -7.69 15.97 -2.78
N SER A 226 -8.66 15.43 -2.05
CA SER A 226 -8.74 15.57 -0.59
C SER A 226 -8.22 14.34 0.17
N MET A 227 -8.03 13.23 -0.55
CA MET A 227 -7.53 11.97 -0.02
C MET A 227 -6.07 12.09 0.45
N ASP A 228 -5.72 11.34 1.50
CA ASP A 228 -4.32 11.17 1.90
C ASP A 228 -3.51 10.59 0.73
N MET A 229 -2.34 11.18 0.45
CA MET A 229 -1.55 10.82 -0.72
C MET A 229 -1.19 9.33 -0.75
N GLU A 230 -0.82 8.72 0.39
CA GLU A 230 -0.52 7.29 0.43
C GLU A 230 -1.73 6.43 0.03
N LEU A 231 -2.94 6.84 0.42
CA LEU A 231 -4.17 6.16 0.06
C LEU A 231 -4.53 6.37 -1.42
N GLY A 232 -4.26 7.56 -1.95
CA GLY A 232 -4.38 7.85 -3.39
C GLY A 232 -3.49 6.92 -4.23
N TYR A 233 -2.25 6.66 -3.80
CA TYR A 233 -1.37 5.68 -4.44
C TYR A 233 -1.89 4.25 -4.32
N ARG A 234 -2.38 3.82 -3.15
CA ARG A 234 -3.00 2.49 -3.00
C ARG A 234 -4.23 2.33 -3.90
N PHE A 235 -5.05 3.37 -4.02
CA PHE A 235 -6.20 3.39 -4.92
C PHE A 235 -5.75 3.26 -6.39
N MET A 236 -4.72 3.99 -6.80
CA MET A 236 -4.15 3.93 -8.15
C MET A 236 -3.64 2.53 -8.50
N GLU A 237 -2.83 1.93 -7.62
CA GLU A 237 -2.30 0.57 -7.81
C GLU A 237 -3.40 -0.49 -7.82
N TRP A 238 -4.35 -0.39 -6.90
CA TRP A 238 -5.51 -1.28 -6.86
C TRP A 238 -6.34 -1.17 -8.13
N PHE A 239 -6.62 0.06 -8.58
CA PHE A 239 -7.46 0.30 -9.74
C PHE A 239 -6.80 -0.24 -11.02
N ALA A 240 -5.52 0.05 -11.26
CA ALA A 240 -4.78 -0.50 -12.40
C ALA A 240 -4.72 -2.04 -12.37
N HIS A 241 -4.45 -2.64 -11.21
CA HIS A 241 -4.44 -4.11 -11.07
C HIS A 241 -5.85 -4.71 -11.23
N HIS A 242 -6.89 -4.02 -10.78
CA HIS A 242 -8.27 -4.45 -10.99
C HIS A 242 -8.60 -4.45 -12.49
N LEU A 243 -8.32 -3.35 -13.19
CA LEU A 243 -8.57 -3.23 -14.63
C LEU A 243 -7.80 -4.27 -15.45
N SER A 244 -6.57 -4.60 -15.09
CA SER A 244 -5.80 -5.66 -15.79
C SER A 244 -6.47 -7.04 -15.71
N ASN A 245 -7.33 -7.29 -14.71
CA ASN A 245 -8.10 -8.52 -14.58
C ASN A 245 -9.45 -8.49 -15.33
N PHE A 246 -9.86 -7.32 -15.84
CA PHE A 246 -11.11 -7.09 -16.58
C PHE A 246 -10.84 -6.42 -17.94
N GLU A 247 -9.79 -6.88 -18.63
CA GLU A 247 -9.41 -6.46 -19.99
C GLU A 247 -9.12 -4.97 -20.15
N PHE A 248 -8.67 -4.29 -19.09
CA PHE A 248 -8.37 -2.84 -19.08
C PHE A 248 -9.59 -1.97 -19.41
N ARG A 249 -10.81 -2.48 -19.15
CA ARG A 249 -12.05 -1.77 -19.47
C ARG A 249 -12.57 -0.96 -18.29
N TRP A 250 -12.67 0.35 -18.49
CA TRP A 250 -13.40 1.27 -17.63
C TRP A 250 -14.25 2.21 -18.48
N LYS A 251 -15.19 2.93 -17.85
CA LYS A 251 -15.93 4.02 -18.48
C LYS A 251 -15.07 5.29 -18.55
N TRP A 252 -13.95 5.21 -19.26
CA TRP A 252 -12.96 6.29 -19.40
C TRP A 252 -13.54 7.62 -19.91
N ALA A 253 -14.64 7.58 -20.66
CA ALA A 253 -15.35 8.78 -21.09
C ALA A 253 -15.82 9.68 -19.92
N GLU A 254 -16.03 9.12 -18.73
CA GLU A 254 -16.44 9.87 -17.53
C GLU A 254 -15.35 10.84 -17.04
N TRP A 255 -14.07 10.61 -17.35
CA TRP A 255 -12.94 11.42 -16.86
C TRP A 255 -12.25 12.24 -17.95
N ILE A 256 -12.80 12.28 -19.18
CA ILE A 256 -12.30 13.14 -20.27
C ILE A 256 -12.16 14.60 -19.84
N PRO A 257 -13.13 15.21 -19.10
CA PRO A 257 -12.99 16.60 -18.66
C PRO A 257 -11.77 16.88 -17.78
N ASP A 258 -11.23 15.87 -17.09
CA ASP A 258 -10.07 16.01 -16.21
C ASP A 258 -8.74 15.91 -16.97
N LEU A 259 -8.74 15.58 -18.28
CA LEU A 259 -7.53 15.48 -19.11
C LEU A 259 -6.93 16.85 -19.46
N ASP A 260 -7.76 17.89 -19.49
CA ASP A 260 -7.33 19.27 -19.78
C ASP A 260 -6.70 19.97 -18.57
N LEU A 261 -6.73 19.34 -17.40
CA LEU A 261 -6.09 19.88 -16.19
C LEU A 261 -4.56 19.90 -16.33
N SER A 262 -3.88 20.63 -15.44
CA SER A 262 -2.42 20.53 -15.31
C SER A 262 -2.01 19.13 -14.86
N ASP A 263 -0.83 18.64 -15.28
CA ASP A 263 -0.29 17.35 -14.84
C ASP A 263 -0.02 17.33 -13.32
N LEU A 264 0.07 18.51 -12.71
CA LEU A 264 0.17 18.71 -11.26
C LEU A 264 -1.16 18.59 -10.53
N HIS A 265 -2.29 18.61 -11.23
CA HIS A 265 -3.58 18.45 -10.60
C HIS A 265 -3.75 16.99 -10.14
N PRO A 266 -4.13 16.70 -8.87
CA PRO A 266 -4.17 15.34 -8.33
C PRO A 266 -4.98 14.33 -9.17
N LYS A 267 -6.11 14.76 -9.76
CA LYS A 267 -6.91 13.91 -10.67
C LYS A 267 -6.17 13.52 -11.95
N LYS A 268 -5.49 14.46 -12.60
CA LYS A 268 -4.75 14.15 -13.83
C LYS A 268 -3.48 13.35 -13.53
N ALA A 269 -2.78 13.68 -12.44
CA ALA A 269 -1.66 12.88 -11.94
C ALA A 269 -2.09 11.42 -11.64
N PHE A 270 -3.27 11.23 -11.03
CA PHE A 270 -3.86 9.91 -10.83
C PHE A 270 -4.11 9.17 -12.15
N ILE A 271 -4.72 9.83 -13.14
CA ILE A 271 -4.97 9.22 -14.46
C ILE A 271 -3.65 8.79 -15.11
N ILE A 272 -2.64 9.67 -15.16
CA ILE A 272 -1.32 9.37 -15.71
C ILE A 272 -0.70 8.17 -15.00
N GLY A 273 -0.71 8.17 -13.67
CA GLY A 273 -0.17 7.06 -12.88
C GLY A 273 -0.91 5.73 -13.09
N VAL A 274 -2.24 5.75 -13.24
CA VAL A 274 -3.01 4.54 -13.60
C VAL A 274 -2.58 4.01 -14.96
N LEU A 275 -2.48 4.88 -15.98
CA LEU A 275 -2.08 4.47 -17.32
C LEU A 275 -0.65 3.89 -17.33
N ASP A 276 0.29 4.51 -16.62
CA ASP A 276 1.65 3.99 -16.51
C ASP A 276 1.68 2.62 -15.82
N LYS A 277 0.83 2.39 -14.81
CA LYS A 277 0.69 1.07 -14.16
C LYS A 277 0.03 0.04 -15.08
N GLU A 278 -0.99 0.41 -15.85
CA GLU A 278 -1.59 -0.48 -16.85
C GLU A 278 -0.60 -0.87 -17.94
N ILE A 279 0.25 0.06 -18.38
CA ILE A 279 1.33 -0.22 -19.34
C ILE A 279 2.34 -1.20 -18.74
N GLN A 280 2.72 -1.05 -17.47
CA GLN A 280 3.59 -2.01 -16.78
C GLN A 280 2.98 -3.41 -16.66
N LEU A 281 1.66 -3.49 -16.52
CA LEU A 281 0.91 -4.76 -16.48
C LEU A 281 0.60 -5.32 -17.87
N SER A 282 0.90 -4.58 -18.94
CA SER A 282 0.71 -4.99 -20.33
C SER A 282 1.76 -4.34 -21.25
N PHE A 283 1.31 -3.60 -22.27
CA PHE A 283 2.17 -2.90 -23.23
C PHE A 283 1.37 -1.73 -23.81
N ALA A 284 2.05 -0.62 -24.13
CA ALA A 284 1.43 0.67 -24.44
C ALA A 284 0.33 0.58 -25.50
N LYS A 285 0.60 -0.15 -26.59
CA LYS A 285 -0.38 -0.33 -27.68
C LYS A 285 -1.70 -0.94 -27.21
N ARG A 286 -1.68 -2.00 -26.39
CA ARG A 286 -2.91 -2.66 -25.92
C ARG A 286 -3.71 -1.78 -24.97
N VAL A 287 -3.03 -1.07 -24.07
CA VAL A 287 -3.69 -0.12 -23.16
C VAL A 287 -4.33 1.00 -23.97
N ARG A 288 -3.59 1.57 -24.92
CA ARG A 288 -4.08 2.59 -25.84
C ARG A 288 -5.34 2.15 -26.60
N ASP A 289 -5.37 0.93 -27.12
CA ASP A 289 -6.52 0.37 -27.85
C ASP A 289 -7.79 0.24 -26.99
N THR A 290 -7.68 0.30 -25.65
CA THR A 290 -8.83 0.23 -24.73
C THR A 290 -9.40 1.62 -24.37
N LEU A 291 -8.72 2.70 -24.76
CA LEU A 291 -9.03 4.07 -24.37
C LEU A 291 -9.76 4.85 -25.48
N PRO A 292 -10.59 5.85 -25.13
CA PRO A 292 -11.05 6.87 -26.06
C PRO A 292 -9.88 7.67 -26.68
N GLN A 293 -10.10 8.24 -27.86
CA GLN A 293 -9.06 9.00 -28.59
C GLN A 293 -8.51 10.19 -27.79
N ASP A 294 -9.30 10.79 -26.90
CA ASP A 294 -8.89 11.92 -26.05
C ASP A 294 -7.70 11.58 -25.13
N TYR A 295 -7.50 10.30 -24.78
CA TYR A 295 -6.39 9.84 -23.94
C TYR A 295 -5.10 9.56 -24.71
N HIS A 296 -5.17 9.45 -26.03
CA HIS A 296 -4.03 9.11 -26.87
C HIS A 296 -2.80 10.03 -26.71
N PRO A 297 -2.93 11.34 -26.43
CA PRO A 297 -1.78 12.18 -26.14
C PRO A 297 -0.99 11.77 -24.88
N LEU A 298 -1.64 11.13 -23.90
CA LEU A 298 -0.98 10.63 -22.68
C LEU A 298 -0.20 9.33 -22.90
N ILE A 299 -0.48 8.62 -23.99
CA ILE A 299 0.26 7.43 -24.42
C ILE A 299 0.83 7.69 -25.82
N PRO A 300 1.86 8.53 -25.96
CA PRO A 300 2.47 8.81 -27.27
C PRO A 300 3.09 7.55 -27.87
N ALA A 301 3.34 7.56 -29.19
CA ALA A 301 3.96 6.44 -29.89
C ALA A 301 5.36 6.08 -29.37
N SER A 302 6.04 7.03 -28.70
CA SER A 302 7.32 6.78 -28.01
C SER A 302 7.19 5.73 -26.90
N LYS A 303 6.07 5.68 -26.18
CA LYS A 303 5.80 4.63 -25.18
C LYS A 303 5.58 3.24 -25.79
N GLU A 304 5.33 3.13 -27.09
CA GLU A 304 5.27 1.83 -27.79
C GLU A 304 6.66 1.28 -28.13
N ILE A 305 7.71 2.10 -28.02
CA ILE A 305 9.09 1.68 -28.25
C ILE A 305 9.60 0.93 -27.01
N GLU A 306 9.65 -0.40 -27.08
CA GLU A 306 10.12 -1.25 -25.97
C GLU A 306 11.62 -1.11 -25.69
N SER A 307 12.42 -0.81 -26.73
CA SER A 307 13.86 -0.60 -26.62
C SER A 307 14.18 0.87 -26.82
N PRO A 308 14.40 1.65 -25.75
CA PRO A 308 14.67 3.07 -25.85
C PRO A 308 15.88 3.37 -26.75
N PRO A 309 15.85 4.50 -27.48
CA PRO A 309 16.96 4.91 -28.32
C PRO A 309 18.23 5.12 -27.47
N PHE A 310 19.36 4.67 -28.00
CA PHE A 310 20.65 4.90 -27.36
C PHE A 310 21.16 6.31 -27.72
N LYS A 311 21.16 7.25 -26.76
CA LYS A 311 21.49 8.66 -27.03
C LYS A 311 22.83 8.88 -27.75
N TYR A 312 23.85 8.09 -27.45
CA TYR A 312 25.17 8.16 -28.12
C TYR A 312 25.20 7.57 -29.55
N ALA A 313 24.08 7.04 -30.05
CA ALA A 313 23.94 6.71 -31.47
C ALA A 313 23.91 7.96 -32.35
N GLU A 314 23.53 9.11 -31.80
CA GLU A 314 23.49 10.39 -32.51
C GLU A 314 24.85 11.09 -32.47
N ASP A 315 25.40 11.45 -33.62
CA ASP A 315 26.73 12.11 -33.71
C ASP A 315 26.78 13.50 -33.09
N SER A 316 25.62 14.13 -32.85
CA SER A 316 25.53 15.44 -32.19
C SER A 316 25.71 15.36 -30.67
N MET A 317 25.57 14.17 -30.07
CA MET A 317 25.72 14.01 -28.63
C MET A 317 27.19 14.05 -28.23
N PRO A 318 27.55 14.78 -27.15
CA PRO A 318 28.89 14.72 -26.58
C PRO A 318 29.30 13.26 -26.30
N PHE A 319 30.56 12.92 -26.57
CA PHE A 319 31.12 11.57 -26.36
C PHE A 319 30.43 10.46 -27.17
N ALA A 320 29.70 10.77 -28.25
CA ALA A 320 28.96 9.78 -29.05
C ALA A 320 29.84 8.66 -29.60
N LYS A 321 31.05 8.99 -30.06
CA LYS A 321 32.00 8.01 -30.59
C LYS A 321 32.42 7.02 -29.50
N GLU A 322 32.84 7.54 -28.36
CA GLU A 322 33.29 6.78 -27.20
C GLU A 322 32.14 5.95 -26.63
N GLY A 323 30.93 6.50 -26.56
CA GLY A 323 29.74 5.77 -26.11
C GLY A 323 29.38 4.59 -27.00
N ARG A 324 29.51 4.71 -28.33
CA ARG A 324 29.35 3.57 -29.25
C ARG A 324 30.45 2.53 -29.09
N GLU A 325 31.68 2.96 -28.83
CA GLU A 325 32.81 2.07 -28.60
C GLU A 325 32.64 1.28 -27.30
N VAL A 326 32.29 1.93 -26.18
CA VAL A 326 31.96 1.28 -24.90
C VAL A 326 30.81 0.30 -25.07
N LEU A 327 29.73 0.68 -25.77
CA LEU A 327 28.62 -0.23 -26.07
C LEU A 327 29.10 -1.46 -26.86
N GLY A 328 29.96 -1.27 -27.86
CA GLY A 328 30.55 -2.34 -28.65
C GLY A 328 31.40 -3.31 -27.82
N LEU A 329 32.24 -2.78 -26.93
CA LEU A 329 33.10 -3.56 -26.02
C LEU A 329 32.26 -4.35 -25.01
N LEU A 330 31.26 -3.72 -24.39
CA LEU A 330 30.36 -4.38 -23.44
C LEU A 330 29.53 -5.48 -24.11
N LYS A 331 29.08 -5.30 -25.36
CA LYS A 331 28.41 -6.35 -26.15
C LYS A 331 29.31 -7.55 -26.42
N LYS A 332 30.60 -7.32 -26.64
CA LYS A 332 31.63 -8.37 -26.81
C LYS A 332 32.09 -8.99 -25.49
N LYS A 333 31.59 -8.51 -24.35
CA LYS A 333 32.02 -8.92 -23.01
C LYS A 333 33.54 -8.71 -22.81
N ALA A 334 34.08 -7.63 -23.36
CA ALA A 334 35.48 -7.27 -23.19
C ALA A 334 35.82 -7.05 -21.70
N PRO A 335 37.06 -7.35 -21.27
CA PRO A 335 37.50 -7.07 -19.91
C PRO A 335 37.58 -5.56 -19.63
N GLU A 336 37.50 -5.18 -18.37
CA GLU A 336 37.52 -3.77 -17.95
C GLU A 336 38.79 -3.01 -18.36
N SER A 337 39.91 -3.71 -18.52
CA SER A 337 41.17 -3.16 -19.02
C SER A 337 41.10 -2.67 -20.47
N GLU A 338 40.18 -3.20 -21.28
CA GLU A 338 39.95 -2.76 -22.66
C GLU A 338 38.94 -1.61 -22.73
N ILE A 339 38.06 -1.48 -21.73
CA ILE A 339 37.07 -0.40 -21.66
C ILE A 339 37.68 0.87 -21.07
N GLN A 340 38.59 0.73 -20.09
CA GLN A 340 39.22 1.86 -19.40
C GLN A 340 39.84 2.90 -20.34
N PRO A 341 40.62 2.54 -21.39
CA PRO A 341 41.23 3.53 -22.27
C PRO A 341 40.21 4.42 -23.00
N VAL A 342 39.04 3.86 -23.34
CA VAL A 342 37.95 4.62 -23.98
C VAL A 342 37.34 5.60 -22.98
N LEU A 343 37.16 5.18 -21.72
CA LEU A 343 36.68 6.05 -20.65
C LEU A 343 37.72 7.13 -20.28
N ASP A 344 39.01 6.86 -20.40
CA ASP A 344 40.07 7.86 -20.17
C ASP A 344 40.02 8.99 -21.22
N VAL A 345 39.62 8.67 -22.46
CA VAL A 345 39.34 9.68 -23.51
C VAL A 345 38.15 10.55 -23.09
N VAL A 346 37.02 9.94 -22.72
CA VAL A 346 35.84 10.66 -22.22
C VAL A 346 36.21 11.55 -21.02
N HIS A 347 37.00 11.01 -20.09
CA HIS A 347 37.48 11.75 -18.92
C HIS A 347 38.26 13.01 -19.33
N SER A 348 39.23 12.84 -20.25
CA SER A 348 40.08 13.94 -20.72
C SER A 348 39.27 15.01 -21.47
N GLU A 349 38.34 14.59 -22.33
CA GLU A 349 37.46 15.52 -23.05
C GLU A 349 36.48 16.24 -22.13
N ALA A 350 35.95 15.56 -21.11
CA ALA A 350 35.09 16.15 -20.10
C ALA A 350 35.83 17.25 -19.32
N VAL A 351 37.09 17.02 -18.91
CA VAL A 351 37.93 18.06 -18.30
C VAL A 351 38.06 19.28 -19.22
N ASN A 352 38.36 19.06 -20.50
CA ASN A 352 38.54 20.13 -21.47
C ASN A 352 37.28 20.97 -21.70
N HIS A 353 36.10 20.37 -21.55
CA HIS A 353 34.80 21.02 -21.69
C HIS A 353 34.22 21.53 -20.37
N GLY A 354 34.95 21.41 -19.26
CA GLY A 354 34.48 21.86 -17.94
C GLY A 354 33.33 21.02 -17.36
N VAL A 355 33.16 19.78 -17.83
CA VAL A 355 32.19 18.82 -17.31
C VAL A 355 32.89 17.94 -16.27
N GLU A 356 32.21 17.59 -15.17
CA GLU A 356 32.78 16.69 -14.16
C GLU A 356 33.11 15.33 -14.80
N PRO A 357 34.39 14.92 -14.86
CA PRO A 357 34.80 13.77 -15.68
C PRO A 357 34.22 12.44 -15.22
N LEU A 358 34.06 12.25 -13.89
CA LEU A 358 33.47 11.05 -13.34
C LEU A 358 31.97 10.94 -13.65
N ILE A 359 31.25 12.07 -13.71
CA ILE A 359 29.84 12.09 -14.12
C ILE A 359 29.74 11.69 -15.60
N ALA A 360 30.52 12.32 -16.49
CA ALA A 360 30.49 12.02 -17.92
C ALA A 360 30.84 10.55 -18.23
N THR A 361 31.91 10.02 -17.65
CA THR A 361 32.30 8.61 -17.83
C THR A 361 31.28 7.64 -17.26
N THR A 362 30.69 7.95 -16.10
CA THR A 362 29.61 7.14 -15.51
C THR A 362 28.39 7.12 -16.40
N ASP A 363 28.00 8.26 -16.97
CA ASP A 363 26.84 8.35 -17.84
C ASP A 363 27.01 7.54 -19.13
N VAL A 364 28.17 7.67 -19.78
CA VAL A 364 28.53 6.87 -20.97
C VAL A 364 28.42 5.38 -20.66
N TYR A 365 29.04 4.94 -19.56
CA TYR A 365 29.11 3.54 -19.18
C TYR A 365 27.73 2.98 -18.79
N MET A 366 26.98 3.69 -17.94
CA MET A 366 25.68 3.23 -17.46
C MET A 366 24.61 3.26 -18.56
N THR A 367 24.63 4.26 -19.45
CA THR A 367 23.74 4.29 -20.63
C THR A 367 24.01 3.10 -21.56
N ALA A 368 25.29 2.72 -21.75
CA ALA A 368 25.63 1.54 -22.55
C ALA A 368 25.15 0.23 -21.89
N ILE A 369 25.25 0.12 -20.55
CA ILE A 369 24.68 -1.01 -19.80
C ILE A 369 23.16 -1.09 -20.00
N CYS A 370 22.44 0.03 -19.87
CA CYS A 370 20.99 0.08 -20.07
C CYS A 370 20.61 -0.31 -21.50
N SER A 371 21.36 0.16 -22.51
CA SER A 371 21.14 -0.20 -23.91
C SER A 371 21.27 -1.70 -24.16
N ILE A 372 22.25 -2.38 -23.56
CA ILE A 372 22.38 -3.84 -23.63
C ILE A 372 21.23 -4.53 -22.89
N GLY A 373 20.85 -3.98 -21.74
CA GLY A 373 19.77 -4.47 -20.91
C GLY A 373 18.37 -4.28 -21.49
N SER A 374 18.22 -3.43 -22.51
CA SER A 374 16.91 -3.05 -23.08
C SER A 374 16.08 -4.21 -23.63
N LYS A 375 16.72 -5.34 -23.96
CA LYS A 375 16.03 -6.54 -24.46
C LYS A 375 15.18 -7.23 -23.40
N SER A 376 15.64 -7.28 -22.16
CA SER A 376 14.88 -7.81 -21.02
C SER A 376 15.57 -7.51 -19.69
N LEU A 377 14.81 -7.50 -18.60
CA LEU A 377 15.36 -7.29 -17.26
C LEU A 377 16.48 -8.30 -16.91
N SER A 378 16.41 -9.54 -17.39
CA SER A 378 17.49 -10.52 -17.21
C SER A 378 18.79 -10.13 -17.90
N HIS A 379 18.73 -9.53 -19.11
CA HIS A 379 19.91 -9.01 -19.79
C HIS A 379 20.49 -7.80 -19.05
N ALA A 380 19.62 -6.91 -18.53
CA ALA A 380 20.03 -5.78 -17.72
C ALA A 380 20.79 -6.27 -16.47
N LEU A 381 20.21 -7.19 -15.71
CA LEU A 381 20.81 -7.76 -14.51
C LEU A 381 22.14 -8.47 -14.81
N SER A 382 22.18 -9.33 -15.82
CA SER A 382 23.42 -10.02 -16.20
C SER A 382 24.54 -9.06 -16.61
N THR A 383 24.20 -7.93 -17.23
CA THR A 383 25.17 -6.91 -17.61
C THR A 383 25.64 -6.12 -16.39
N ILE A 384 24.71 -5.71 -15.52
CA ILE A 384 25.03 -5.04 -14.24
C ILE A 384 25.95 -5.92 -13.38
N ASP A 385 25.67 -7.23 -13.27
CA ASP A 385 26.49 -8.16 -12.48
C ASP A 385 27.93 -8.26 -13.01
N ARG A 386 28.11 -8.28 -14.33
CA ARG A 386 29.45 -8.29 -14.94
C ARG A 386 30.22 -6.99 -14.68
N CYS A 387 29.50 -5.88 -14.65
CA CYS A 387 30.05 -4.53 -14.48
C CYS A 387 30.10 -4.07 -13.01
N LYS A 388 29.69 -4.93 -12.07
CA LYS A 388 29.42 -4.57 -10.68
C LYS A 388 30.62 -3.99 -9.95
N GLU A 389 31.81 -4.56 -10.15
CA GLU A 389 33.03 -4.10 -9.47
C GLU A 389 33.36 -2.64 -9.79
N ARG A 390 33.32 -2.26 -11.08
CA ARG A 390 33.49 -0.86 -11.49
C ARG A 390 32.41 0.03 -10.92
N LEU A 391 31.14 -0.38 -10.99
CA LEU A 391 30.02 0.42 -10.51
C LEU A 391 30.11 0.66 -8.98
N LEU A 392 30.53 -0.33 -8.21
CA LEU A 392 30.78 -0.19 -6.77
C LEU A 392 31.94 0.77 -6.48
N ALA A 393 32.99 0.77 -7.31
CA ALA A 393 34.14 1.63 -7.13
C ALA A 393 33.83 3.13 -7.32
N LEU A 394 32.77 3.47 -8.06
CA LEU A 394 32.35 4.87 -8.27
C LEU A 394 31.87 5.54 -6.97
N GLY A 395 31.17 4.77 -6.13
CA GLY A 395 30.57 5.30 -4.91
C GLY A 395 31.57 5.98 -3.97
N PRO A 396 32.65 5.32 -3.54
CA PRO A 396 33.67 5.92 -2.68
C PRO A 396 34.45 7.08 -3.32
N GLN A 397 34.42 7.21 -4.65
CA GLN A 397 35.14 8.25 -5.38
C GLN A 397 34.32 9.55 -5.51
N SER A 398 33.03 9.43 -5.82
CA SER A 398 32.14 10.59 -5.97
C SER A 398 30.68 10.18 -5.73
N GLU A 399 30.03 10.80 -4.74
CA GLU A 399 28.58 10.66 -4.54
C GLU A 399 27.79 11.23 -5.72
N ALA A 400 28.31 12.27 -6.39
CA ALA A 400 27.69 12.82 -7.60
C ALA A 400 27.71 11.80 -8.75
N ALA A 401 28.83 11.09 -8.94
CA ALA A 401 28.90 9.99 -9.90
C ALA A 401 27.97 8.83 -9.52
N ARG A 402 27.84 8.49 -8.22
CA ARG A 402 26.87 7.48 -7.78
C ARG A 402 25.43 7.87 -8.12
N ARG A 403 25.06 9.14 -7.94
CA ARG A 403 23.73 9.65 -8.32
C ARG A 403 23.55 9.72 -9.84
N GLN A 404 24.63 9.97 -10.60
CA GLN A 404 24.60 9.89 -12.06
C GLN A 404 24.18 8.51 -12.57
N ILE A 405 24.53 7.42 -11.88
CA ILE A 405 24.02 6.07 -12.23
C ILE A 405 22.49 6.06 -12.27
N ILE A 406 21.85 6.71 -11.30
CA ILE A 406 20.38 6.80 -11.20
C ILE A 406 19.84 7.67 -12.34
N SER A 407 20.44 8.83 -12.60
CA SER A 407 20.08 9.71 -13.72
C SER A 407 20.15 8.98 -15.06
N SER A 408 21.24 8.28 -15.36
CA SER A 408 21.39 7.55 -16.62
C SER A 408 20.34 6.44 -16.80
N VAL A 409 19.92 5.79 -15.71
CA VAL A 409 18.85 4.78 -15.75
C VAL A 409 17.49 5.43 -16.05
N PHE A 410 17.15 6.51 -15.35
CA PHE A 410 15.88 7.22 -15.53
C PHE A 410 15.80 7.94 -16.88
N GLU A 411 16.88 8.54 -17.36
CA GLU A 411 16.96 9.14 -18.69
C GLU A 411 16.78 8.08 -19.79
N PHE A 412 17.45 6.93 -19.67
CA PHE A 412 17.33 5.87 -20.66
C PHE A 412 15.92 5.27 -20.71
N TRP A 413 15.26 5.14 -19.55
CA TRP A 413 13.93 4.56 -19.42
C TRP A 413 12.83 5.61 -19.20
N SER A 414 13.00 6.82 -19.74
CA SER A 414 12.08 7.97 -19.49
C SER A 414 10.63 7.69 -19.88
N GLU A 415 10.41 6.93 -20.96
CA GLU A 415 9.07 6.52 -21.42
C GLU A 415 8.46 5.38 -20.58
N HIS A 416 9.31 4.64 -19.88
CA HIS A 416 8.98 3.43 -19.09
C HIS A 416 9.51 3.54 -17.65
N PRO A 417 9.07 4.54 -16.88
CA PRO A 417 9.66 4.86 -15.57
C PRO A 417 9.58 3.70 -14.57
N GLY A 418 8.59 2.81 -14.65
CA GLY A 418 8.52 1.60 -13.83
C GLY A 418 9.71 0.65 -14.05
N THR A 419 10.24 0.56 -15.27
CA THR A 419 11.47 -0.19 -15.55
C THR A 419 12.68 0.46 -14.89
N ALA A 420 12.76 1.80 -14.92
CA ALA A 420 13.80 2.56 -14.23
C ALA A 420 13.80 2.26 -12.72
N VAL A 421 12.63 2.38 -12.08
CA VAL A 421 12.42 2.08 -10.66
C VAL A 421 12.88 0.66 -10.32
N ASN A 422 12.47 -0.34 -11.13
CA ASN A 422 12.88 -1.73 -10.94
C ASN A 422 14.39 -1.94 -11.06
N ILE A 423 15.07 -1.25 -11.99
CA ILE A 423 16.53 -1.35 -12.13
C ILE A 423 17.22 -0.72 -10.92
N VAL A 424 16.80 0.47 -10.47
CA VAL A 424 17.37 1.13 -9.29
C VAL A 424 17.15 0.30 -8.03
N ASP A 425 15.98 -0.34 -7.87
CA ASP A 425 15.71 -1.31 -6.80
C ASP A 425 16.76 -2.44 -6.74
N LYS A 426 17.19 -2.92 -7.91
CA LYS A 426 18.22 -3.95 -8.04
C LYS A 426 19.62 -3.42 -7.75
N LEU A 427 19.92 -2.19 -8.19
CA LEU A 427 21.17 -1.51 -7.85
C LEU A 427 21.32 -1.30 -6.33
N LEU A 428 20.21 -1.03 -5.61
CA LEU A 428 20.17 -0.98 -4.14
C LEU A 428 20.51 -2.35 -3.52
N ASN A 429 19.95 -3.44 -4.05
CA ASN A 429 20.26 -4.80 -3.56
C ASN A 429 21.74 -5.16 -3.75
N TYR A 430 22.37 -4.61 -4.78
CA TYR A 430 23.80 -4.79 -5.05
C TYR A 430 24.70 -3.78 -4.35
N THR A 431 24.12 -2.85 -3.58
CA THR A 431 24.84 -1.75 -2.91
C THR A 431 25.62 -0.83 -3.85
N ILE A 432 25.31 -0.87 -5.16
CA ILE A 432 25.89 0.01 -6.17
C ILE A 432 25.43 1.45 -5.93
N VAL A 433 24.14 1.59 -5.62
CA VAL A 433 23.57 2.85 -5.10
C VAL A 433 23.15 2.63 -3.65
N THR A 434 23.08 3.73 -2.90
CA THR A 434 22.69 3.73 -1.50
C THR A 434 21.28 4.32 -1.31
N PRO A 435 20.57 4.01 -0.22
CA PRO A 435 19.30 4.66 0.09
C PRO A 435 19.40 6.19 0.08
N MET A 436 20.46 6.74 0.67
CA MET A 436 20.67 8.19 0.71
C MET A 436 20.86 8.78 -0.70
N SER A 437 21.69 8.16 -1.55
CA SER A 437 21.87 8.65 -2.93
C SER A 437 20.56 8.63 -3.74
N VAL A 438 19.64 7.69 -3.47
CA VAL A 438 18.32 7.67 -4.12
C VAL A 438 17.45 8.83 -3.67
N ILE A 439 17.41 9.11 -2.36
CA ILE A 439 16.62 10.22 -1.79
C ILE A 439 17.16 11.57 -2.29
N LEU A 440 18.48 11.78 -2.22
CA LEU A 440 19.11 13.02 -2.69
C LEU A 440 18.93 13.19 -4.20
N TRP A 441 19.04 12.13 -4.99
CA TRP A 441 18.76 12.21 -6.42
C TRP A 441 17.30 12.62 -6.69
N ALA A 442 16.34 11.96 -6.05
CA ALA A 442 14.92 12.20 -6.31
C ALA A 442 14.44 13.57 -5.81
N LEU A 443 14.94 14.02 -4.66
CA LEU A 443 14.44 15.23 -3.96
C LEU A 443 15.38 16.44 -4.05
N GLN A 444 16.56 16.30 -4.68
CA GLN A 444 17.44 17.44 -4.93
C GLN A 444 17.77 17.56 -6.42
N ASP A 445 18.32 16.52 -7.04
CA ASP A 445 18.78 16.59 -8.43
C ASP A 445 17.62 16.57 -9.44
N HIS A 446 16.61 15.74 -9.19
CA HIS A 446 15.49 15.46 -10.08
C HIS A 446 14.16 16.03 -9.55
N MET A 447 14.22 16.95 -8.58
CA MET A 447 13.00 17.51 -7.96
C MET A 447 12.17 18.36 -8.94
N ASP A 448 12.78 18.87 -10.02
CA ASP A 448 12.15 19.73 -11.04
C ASP A 448 11.30 20.83 -10.40
N ARG A 449 11.90 21.59 -9.49
CA ARG A 449 11.24 22.68 -8.73
C ARG A 449 9.97 22.23 -7.99
N GLY A 450 9.87 20.94 -7.65
CA GLY A 450 8.74 20.32 -6.95
C GLY A 450 7.76 19.58 -7.88
N ARG A 451 7.85 19.72 -9.20
CA ARG A 451 6.94 19.02 -10.15
C ARG A 451 7.07 17.51 -10.07
N ALA A 452 8.26 17.00 -9.74
CA ALA A 452 8.51 15.57 -9.61
C ALA A 452 7.68 14.92 -8.47
N LEU A 453 7.19 15.69 -7.50
CA LEU A 453 6.36 15.19 -6.41
C LEU A 453 4.96 14.72 -6.85
N ALA A 454 4.48 15.19 -8.01
CA ALA A 454 3.23 14.72 -8.61
C ALA A 454 3.41 13.40 -9.40
N LYS A 455 4.66 13.04 -9.72
CA LYS A 455 4.98 11.87 -10.54
C LYS A 455 4.94 10.59 -9.71
N SER A 456 4.27 9.57 -10.24
CA SER A 456 4.00 8.34 -9.50
C SER A 456 5.28 7.58 -9.13
N GLU A 457 6.23 7.55 -10.06
CA GLU A 457 7.51 6.86 -9.99
C GLU A 457 8.45 7.44 -8.93
N THR A 458 8.37 8.75 -8.66
CA THR A 458 9.18 9.41 -7.63
C THR A 458 8.79 8.89 -6.24
N TYR A 459 7.49 8.87 -5.95
CA TYR A 459 6.97 8.32 -4.69
C TYR A 459 7.25 6.83 -4.57
N GLU A 460 7.06 6.07 -5.66
CA GLU A 460 7.32 4.63 -5.67
C GLU A 460 8.79 4.33 -5.35
N LEU A 461 9.73 5.01 -6.01
CA LEU A 461 11.16 4.81 -5.80
C LEU A 461 11.58 5.06 -4.34
N ILE A 462 11.13 6.19 -3.76
CA ILE A 462 11.44 6.54 -2.36
C ILE A 462 10.73 5.57 -1.41
N SER A 463 9.47 5.20 -1.68
CA SER A 463 8.71 4.25 -0.87
C SER A 463 9.35 2.87 -0.80
N ILE A 464 9.79 2.34 -1.94
CA ILE A 464 10.52 1.06 -2.01
C ILE A 464 11.82 1.15 -1.22
N THR A 465 12.58 2.24 -1.41
CA THR A 465 13.87 2.47 -0.74
C THR A 465 13.69 2.53 0.79
N MET A 466 12.73 3.33 1.27
CA MET A 466 12.46 3.47 2.69
C MET A 466 11.89 2.20 3.31
N ASN A 467 11.04 1.45 2.60
CA ASN A 467 10.52 0.17 3.08
C ASN A 467 11.66 -0.85 3.29
N LYS A 468 12.67 -0.90 2.42
CA LYS A 468 13.84 -1.77 2.64
C LYS A 468 14.60 -1.40 3.92
N VAL A 469 14.78 -0.10 4.16
CA VAL A 469 15.47 0.41 5.34
C VAL A 469 14.69 0.08 6.61
N THR A 470 13.41 0.43 6.67
CA THR A 470 12.58 0.18 7.85
C THR A 470 12.40 -1.32 8.12
N THR A 471 12.23 -2.13 7.07
CA THR A 471 12.18 -3.59 7.19
C THR A 471 13.48 -4.16 7.75
N ARG A 472 14.64 -3.67 7.29
CA ARG A 472 15.95 -4.09 7.83
C ARG A 472 16.07 -3.75 9.30
N VAL A 473 15.75 -2.53 9.72
CA VAL A 473 15.83 -2.13 11.14
C VAL A 473 14.88 -2.98 12.01
N ARG A 474 13.66 -3.21 11.55
CA ARG A 474 12.70 -4.11 12.22
C ARG A 474 13.22 -5.55 12.30
N GLN A 475 13.91 -6.04 11.27
CA GLN A 475 14.54 -7.37 11.29
C GLN A 475 15.66 -7.44 12.32
N VAL A 476 16.54 -6.44 12.39
CA VAL A 476 17.60 -6.35 13.41
C VAL A 476 17.00 -6.39 14.82
N LEU A 477 15.91 -5.66 15.07
CA LEU A 477 15.20 -5.71 16.36
C LEU A 477 14.63 -7.11 16.64
N ARG A 478 14.02 -7.77 15.66
CA ARG A 478 13.51 -9.14 15.82
C ARG A 478 14.62 -10.14 16.13
N GLU A 479 15.78 -10.03 15.48
CA GLU A 479 16.95 -10.88 15.76
C GLU A 479 17.50 -10.60 17.16
N ARG A 480 17.53 -9.34 17.59
CA ARG A 480 17.89 -8.93 18.95
C ARG A 480 16.98 -9.53 20.02
N ASP A 481 15.70 -9.74 19.73
CA ASP A 481 14.73 -10.38 20.62
C ASP A 481 14.57 -11.90 20.40
N ASN A 482 15.33 -12.49 19.48
CA ASN A 482 15.24 -13.91 19.16
C ASN A 482 16.00 -14.78 20.16
N PHE A 483 15.31 -15.40 21.11
CA PHE A 483 15.90 -16.29 22.11
C PHE A 483 16.56 -17.58 21.54
N ALA A 484 16.41 -17.87 20.24
CA ALA A 484 17.15 -18.95 19.59
C ALA A 484 18.62 -18.59 19.29
N LEU A 485 18.99 -17.31 19.37
CA LEU A 485 20.38 -16.84 19.24
C LEU A 485 21.07 -16.77 20.62
N ASP A 486 22.38 -16.98 20.63
CA ASP A 486 23.18 -16.87 21.84
C ASP A 486 23.11 -15.44 22.41
N PHE A 487 23.15 -15.30 23.74
CA PHE A 487 23.06 -13.99 24.39
C PHE A 487 24.16 -13.03 23.93
N SER A 488 25.38 -13.52 23.71
CA SER A 488 26.50 -12.71 23.19
C SER A 488 26.26 -12.19 21.77
N GLN A 489 25.62 -12.98 20.90
CA GLN A 489 25.24 -12.54 19.56
C GLN A 489 24.15 -11.46 19.64
N ARG A 490 23.15 -11.66 20.49
CA ARG A 490 22.08 -10.67 20.73
C ARG A 490 22.63 -9.37 21.32
N GLN A 491 23.65 -9.46 22.19
CA GLN A 491 24.35 -8.28 22.72
C GLN A 491 25.05 -7.49 21.61
N ALA A 492 25.77 -8.16 20.70
CA ALA A 492 26.39 -7.49 19.56
C ALA A 492 25.36 -6.83 18.63
N ILE A 493 24.18 -7.44 18.45
CA ILE A 493 23.08 -6.86 17.67
C ILE A 493 22.50 -5.63 18.40
N ASP A 494 22.29 -5.72 19.72
CA ASP A 494 21.81 -4.60 20.55
C ASP A 494 22.78 -3.40 20.51
N GLU A 495 24.09 -3.65 20.51
CA GLU A 495 25.12 -2.61 20.37
C GLU A 495 25.14 -1.97 18.97
N ALA A 496 24.79 -2.71 17.91
CA ALA A 496 24.71 -2.19 16.54
C ALA A 496 23.40 -1.45 16.24
N LEU A 497 22.30 -1.81 16.92
CA LEU A 497 20.96 -1.29 16.67
C LEU A 497 20.85 0.24 16.71
N PRO A 498 21.47 0.98 17.65
CA PRO A 498 21.45 2.45 17.62
C PRO A 498 21.96 3.05 16.31
N ARG A 499 22.98 2.44 15.68
CA ARG A 499 23.54 2.92 14.41
C ARG A 499 22.57 2.70 13.25
N GLU A 500 21.96 1.53 13.17
CA GLU A 500 20.97 1.20 12.12
C GLU A 500 19.74 2.11 12.24
N ARG A 501 19.29 2.40 13.47
CA ARG A 501 18.19 3.36 13.73
C ARG A 501 18.55 4.78 13.34
N GLN A 502 19.77 5.24 13.67
CA GLN A 502 20.21 6.58 13.28
C GLN A 502 20.25 6.71 11.76
N GLY A 503 20.79 5.72 11.04
CA GLY A 503 20.78 5.72 9.57
C GLY A 503 19.35 5.79 8.99
N MET A 504 18.38 5.13 9.60
CA MET A 504 16.97 5.27 9.22
C MET A 504 16.42 6.68 9.47
N ARG A 505 16.71 7.27 10.64
CA ARG A 505 16.30 8.64 10.99
C ARG A 505 16.88 9.67 10.03
N ASP A 506 18.15 9.54 9.69
CA ASP A 506 18.83 10.43 8.74
C ASP A 506 18.16 10.40 7.36
N LEU A 507 17.67 9.23 6.93
CA LEU A 507 16.93 9.11 5.67
C LEU A 507 15.53 9.73 5.74
N PHE A 508 14.81 9.55 6.85
CA PHE A 508 13.53 10.25 7.05
C PHE A 508 13.71 11.77 7.09
N ALA A 509 14.75 12.25 7.78
CA ALA A 509 15.11 13.67 7.83
C ALA A 509 15.43 14.19 6.42
N ALA A 510 16.23 13.46 5.63
CA ALA A 510 16.54 13.85 4.26
C ALA A 510 15.29 13.93 3.36
N VAL A 511 14.30 13.04 3.54
CA VAL A 511 13.02 13.13 2.83
C VAL A 511 12.23 14.36 3.28
N GLU A 512 12.12 14.58 4.58
CA GLU A 512 11.40 15.72 5.14
C GLU A 512 12.01 17.06 4.70
N ASP A 513 13.33 17.22 4.83
CA ASP A 513 14.06 18.41 4.41
C ASP A 513 13.89 18.68 2.90
N GLY A 514 13.95 17.62 2.09
CA GLY A 514 13.76 17.71 0.64
C GLY A 514 12.38 18.23 0.24
N VAL A 515 11.33 17.91 1.00
CA VAL A 515 9.96 18.35 0.68
C VAL A 515 9.51 19.58 1.45
N ALA A 516 10.15 19.91 2.59
CA ALA A 516 9.80 21.06 3.42
C ALA A 516 9.92 22.38 2.65
N GLY A 517 11.02 22.58 1.92
CA GLY A 517 11.22 23.79 1.11
C GLY A 517 10.15 23.96 0.01
N VAL A 518 9.63 22.85 -0.53
CA VAL A 518 8.52 22.87 -1.49
C VAL A 518 7.20 23.18 -0.79
N ALA A 519 6.96 22.59 0.39
CA ALA A 519 5.74 22.78 1.17
C ALA A 519 5.56 24.21 1.70
N GLU A 520 6.67 24.86 2.05
CA GLU A 520 6.73 26.24 2.56
C GLU A 520 6.78 27.29 1.44
N GLY A 521 7.01 26.87 0.20
CA GLY A 521 7.25 27.78 -0.92
C GLY A 521 8.59 28.52 -0.83
N ALA A 522 9.50 28.06 0.04
CA ALA A 522 10.75 28.71 0.43
C ALA A 522 11.94 28.43 -0.51
N GLN A 523 11.72 27.94 -1.74
CA GLN A 523 12.75 27.99 -2.78
C GLN A 523 12.94 29.45 -3.23
N ASP A 524 13.60 30.23 -2.38
CA ASP A 524 13.67 31.69 -2.34
C ASP A 524 14.46 32.34 -3.49
N GLU A 525 15.11 31.57 -4.37
CA GLU A 525 15.65 32.10 -5.64
C GLU A 525 14.57 32.21 -6.74
N MET A 526 13.34 31.77 -6.47
CA MET A 526 12.27 31.67 -7.47
C MET A 526 11.28 32.84 -7.50
N ILE A 527 11.43 33.90 -6.70
CA ILE A 527 10.51 35.05 -6.75
C ILE A 527 10.85 36.00 -7.93
N GLU A 528 12.11 36.08 -8.35
CA GLU A 528 12.54 37.04 -9.39
C GLU A 528 12.62 36.46 -10.82
N ARG A 529 12.39 35.15 -11.02
CA ARG A 529 12.54 34.48 -12.33
C ARG A 529 11.39 33.53 -12.73
N PHE A 530 10.26 33.58 -12.04
CA PHE A 530 9.12 32.71 -12.37
C PHE A 530 8.17 33.42 -13.35
N ASP A 531 8.14 32.94 -14.59
CA ASP A 531 7.08 33.24 -15.58
C ASP A 531 5.86 32.28 -15.43
N GLY A 532 5.79 31.50 -14.34
CA GLY A 532 4.70 30.54 -14.10
C GLY A 532 3.45 31.16 -13.47
N GLU A 533 2.27 30.65 -13.80
CA GLU A 533 0.99 31.11 -13.25
C GLU A 533 0.88 30.75 -11.75
N GLU A 534 0.35 31.67 -10.92
CA GLU A 534 0.14 31.52 -9.46
C GLU A 534 -0.52 30.18 -9.04
N LEU A 535 -1.38 29.65 -9.92
CA LEU A 535 -2.05 28.37 -9.75
C LEU A 535 -1.07 27.18 -9.71
N GLU A 536 -0.05 27.19 -10.56
CA GLU A 536 0.96 26.13 -10.64
C GLU A 536 1.76 26.04 -9.33
N GLN A 537 2.21 27.18 -8.81
CA GLN A 537 2.95 27.25 -7.55
C GLN A 537 2.11 26.72 -6.38
N THR A 538 0.82 27.04 -6.36
CA THR A 538 -0.13 26.53 -5.36
C THR A 538 -0.23 25.01 -5.40
N MET A 539 -0.29 24.41 -6.60
CA MET A 539 -0.33 22.95 -6.75
C MET A 539 0.98 22.29 -6.28
N ILE A 540 2.14 22.88 -6.63
CA ILE A 540 3.45 22.39 -6.19
C ILE A 540 3.58 22.41 -4.66
N GLN A 541 3.19 23.51 -4.01
CA GLN A 541 3.15 23.59 -2.54
C GLN A 541 2.22 22.53 -1.95
N GLY A 542 1.05 22.33 -2.55
CA GLY A 542 0.11 21.28 -2.16
C GLY A 542 0.72 19.88 -2.20
N TRP A 543 1.54 19.56 -3.21
CA TRP A 543 2.29 18.30 -3.26
C TRP A 543 3.35 18.21 -2.16
N GLY A 544 4.12 19.27 -1.91
CA GLY A 544 5.08 19.33 -0.81
C GLY A 544 4.42 19.04 0.55
N GLN A 545 3.27 19.65 0.81
CA GLN A 545 2.50 19.44 2.05
C GLN A 545 1.98 18.00 2.19
N ARG A 546 1.47 17.41 1.10
CA ARG A 546 1.02 16.01 1.07
C ARG A 546 2.16 15.05 1.38
N TRP A 547 3.31 15.26 0.74
CA TRP A 547 4.51 14.47 0.98
C TRP A 547 4.97 14.59 2.43
N ALA A 548 5.13 15.81 2.95
CA ALA A 548 5.54 16.06 4.33
C ALA A 548 4.61 15.34 5.33
N LYS A 549 3.29 15.42 5.12
CA LYS A 549 2.30 14.73 5.97
C LYS A 549 2.51 13.22 6.01
N VAL A 550 2.67 12.59 4.84
CA VAL A 550 2.86 11.12 4.74
C VAL A 550 4.16 10.69 5.39
N TRP A 551 5.27 11.37 5.09
CA TRP A 551 6.59 10.98 5.58
C TRP A 551 6.79 11.24 7.06
N ARG A 552 6.24 12.33 7.61
CA ARG A 552 6.17 12.55 9.07
C ARG A 552 5.37 11.46 9.77
N ARG A 553 4.20 11.09 9.25
CA ARG A 553 3.40 9.99 9.79
C ARG A 553 4.22 8.70 9.81
N LYS A 554 4.87 8.35 8.69
CA LYS A 554 5.70 7.14 8.59
C LYS A 554 6.87 7.16 9.58
N ALA A 555 7.56 8.30 9.74
CA ALA A 555 8.62 8.45 10.72
C ALA A 555 8.13 8.21 12.16
N ILE A 556 6.99 8.82 12.55
CA ILE A 556 6.38 8.63 13.87
C ILE A 556 6.02 7.16 14.12
N VAL A 557 5.48 6.48 13.11
CA VAL A 557 5.14 5.05 13.21
C VAL A 557 6.39 4.22 13.44
N GLU A 558 7.48 4.46 12.71
CA GLU A 558 8.74 3.73 12.92
C GLU A 558 9.34 4.02 14.29
N GLU A 559 9.32 5.26 14.78
CA GLU A 559 9.75 5.58 16.15
C GLU A 559 8.89 4.86 17.21
N GLY A 560 7.60 4.66 16.96
CA GLY A 560 6.74 3.85 17.85
C GLY A 560 7.07 2.35 17.86
N VAL A 561 7.70 1.84 16.80
CA VAL A 561 8.04 0.41 16.65
C VAL A 561 9.48 0.12 17.08
N VAL A 562 10.44 0.91 16.59
CA VAL A 562 11.87 0.69 16.78
C VAL A 562 12.57 1.84 17.52
N GLY A 563 11.85 2.85 18.00
CA GLY A 563 12.44 3.95 18.77
C GLY A 563 12.94 3.54 20.16
N GLU A 564 13.69 4.43 20.81
CA GLU A 564 14.34 4.14 22.11
C GLU A 564 13.32 3.81 23.20
N ALA A 565 12.22 4.56 23.24
CA ALA A 565 11.13 4.33 24.19
C ALA A 565 10.37 3.02 23.91
N ALA A 566 10.44 2.49 22.68
CA ALA A 566 9.78 1.25 22.29
C ALA A 566 10.63 0.01 22.61
N ILE A 567 11.95 0.18 22.74
CA ILE A 567 12.89 -0.93 22.98
C ILE A 567 13.17 -1.03 24.48
N GLY A 568 12.69 -2.12 25.10
CA GLY A 568 13.04 -2.46 26.48
C GLY A 568 14.48 -2.98 26.63
N PRO A 569 14.97 -3.20 27.86
CA PRO A 569 16.29 -3.78 28.09
C PRO A 569 16.42 -5.17 27.45
N LEU A 570 17.65 -5.54 27.05
CA LEU A 570 17.93 -6.86 26.51
C LEU A 570 17.63 -7.93 27.57
N LYS A 571 16.78 -8.89 27.23
CA LYS A 571 16.36 -9.97 28.15
C LYS A 571 17.20 -11.22 27.94
N GLU A 572 17.78 -11.73 29.03
CA GLU A 572 18.39 -13.07 29.06
C GLU A 572 17.29 -14.15 28.99
N ALA A 573 17.59 -15.31 28.40
CA ALA A 573 16.63 -16.40 28.32
C ALA A 573 16.27 -16.87 29.73
N PRO A 574 14.98 -17.11 30.04
CA PRO A 574 14.62 -17.70 31.33
C PRO A 574 15.32 -19.06 31.47
N ALA A 575 15.87 -19.33 32.66
CA ALA A 575 16.48 -20.63 32.95
C ALA A 575 15.48 -21.75 32.64
N PRO A 576 15.92 -22.90 32.08
CA PRO A 576 15.04 -24.04 31.88
C PRO A 576 14.34 -24.36 33.21
N PRO A 577 13.04 -24.68 33.20
CA PRO A 577 12.38 -25.10 34.43
C PRO A 577 13.16 -26.26 35.03
N GLU A 578 13.55 -26.13 36.31
CA GLU A 578 14.21 -27.21 37.04
C GLU A 578 13.38 -28.48 36.86
N ALA A 579 14.03 -29.55 36.38
CA ALA A 579 13.38 -30.84 36.26
C ALA A 579 12.84 -31.23 37.64
N VAL A 580 11.52 -31.21 37.78
CA VAL A 580 10.85 -31.70 38.98
C VAL A 580 11.27 -33.16 39.11
N ALA A 581 12.05 -33.47 40.15
CA ALA A 581 12.48 -34.83 40.43
C ALA A 581 11.24 -35.72 40.51
N GLU A 582 11.14 -36.71 39.62
CA GLU A 582 10.08 -37.70 39.70
C GLU A 582 10.11 -38.34 41.09
N PRO A 583 8.98 -38.43 41.80
CA PRO A 583 8.95 -39.10 43.08
C PRO A 583 9.29 -40.57 42.87
N VAL A 584 10.35 -41.03 43.55
CA VAL A 584 10.71 -42.45 43.63
C VAL A 584 9.51 -43.21 44.17
N VAL A 585 8.82 -43.96 43.31
CA VAL A 585 7.74 -44.86 43.70
C VAL A 585 8.36 -45.99 44.50
N ALA A 586 8.09 -46.03 45.81
CA ALA A 586 8.41 -47.17 46.66
C ALA A 586 7.64 -48.41 46.17
N PRO A 587 8.22 -49.62 46.20
CA PRO A 587 7.53 -50.82 45.78
C PRO A 587 6.37 -51.11 46.75
N ALA A 588 5.16 -51.25 46.21
CA ALA A 588 3.99 -51.64 46.98
C ALA A 588 4.11 -53.11 47.38
N ASP A 589 3.94 -53.38 48.68
CA ASP A 589 3.73 -54.71 49.23
C ASP A 589 2.47 -55.33 48.61
N ASP A 590 2.67 -56.45 47.92
CA ASP A 590 1.63 -57.26 47.31
C ASP A 590 1.14 -58.25 48.39
N ASP A 591 0.12 -57.88 49.14
CA ASP A 591 -0.54 -58.75 50.11
C ASP A 591 -2.06 -58.70 49.92
N MET A 592 -2.55 -59.49 48.96
CA MET A 592 -3.97 -59.82 48.81
C MET A 592 -4.09 -61.30 48.47
N ASP A 593 -3.89 -62.14 49.49
CA ASP A 593 -4.38 -63.51 49.51
C ASP A 593 -5.65 -63.58 50.40
N ARG A 594 -6.76 -63.95 49.75
CA ARG A 594 -7.84 -64.86 50.23
C ARG A 594 -9.19 -64.36 50.82
N VAL A 595 -10.24 -64.75 50.05
CA VAL A 595 -11.45 -65.54 50.44
C VAL A 595 -12.61 -64.73 51.07
N GLU A 596 -13.86 -64.77 50.59
CA GLU A 596 -14.70 -65.88 50.05
C GLU A 596 -15.29 -65.65 48.66
#